data_AF-A0A1X1V2A7-F1
#
_entry.id   AF-A0A1X1V2A7-F1
#
_cell.length_a   1.000
_cell.length_b   1.000
_cell.length_c   1.000
_cell.angle_alpha   90.00
_cell.angle_beta   90.00
_cell.angle_gamma   90.00
#
_symmetry.space_group_name_H-M   'P 1'
#
loop_
_entity.id
_entity.type
_entity.pdbx_description
1 polymer ?
#
loop_
_entity_poly.entity_id
_entity_poly.type
_entity_poly.pdbx_seq_one_letter_code
_entity_poly.pdbx_strand_id
1 'polypeptide(L)'
;MSYPPAPGWAPQGRRLNKPRIHDALRAALALAPAPNGFTVAEFAAKVHGLTGCRDYTVRQAAYDLRKLRAKQLVVLPARSRRYHVPSLAARTIAALLALRDQVIAPILAGIRSPRMGRKPAHWTRVDRDYERIRIDMHTLFNDLAIEIPLAA
;
A
#
# COMPACT_ATOMS: atom_id res chain seq x y z
N MET A 1 18.38 -17.97 -49.42
CA MET A 1 19.29 -17.08 -48.66
C MET A 1 18.41 -16.19 -47.79
N SER A 2 17.97 -16.69 -46.63
CA SER A 2 17.02 -16.01 -45.75
C SER A 2 17.73 -15.58 -44.47
N TYR A 3 17.81 -14.28 -44.23
CA TYR A 3 18.27 -13.75 -42.94
C TYR A 3 17.26 -14.11 -41.85
N PRO A 4 17.70 -14.59 -40.67
CA PRO A 4 16.81 -14.68 -39.52
C PRO A 4 16.49 -13.26 -39.00
N PRO A 5 15.25 -12.97 -38.59
CA PRO A 5 14.92 -11.69 -37.99
C PRO A 5 15.62 -11.54 -36.62
N ALA A 6 16.18 -10.36 -36.39
CA ALA A 6 16.88 -9.98 -35.16
C ALA A 6 16.00 -10.21 -33.90
N PRO A 7 16.59 -10.61 -32.76
CA PRO A 7 15.84 -10.74 -31.52
C PRO A 7 15.28 -9.36 -31.13
N GLY A 8 13.96 -9.28 -31.13
CA GLY A 8 13.21 -8.13 -30.66
C GLY A 8 13.66 -7.77 -29.26
N TRP A 9 14.35 -6.65 -29.14
CA TRP A 9 14.53 -5.93 -27.90
C TRP A 9 13.12 -5.55 -27.42
N ALA A 10 12.52 -6.35 -26.56
CA ALA A 10 11.41 -5.89 -25.75
C ALA A 10 12.02 -4.94 -24.71
N PRO A 11 11.83 -3.60 -24.80
CA PRO A 11 12.20 -2.74 -23.70
C PRO A 11 11.40 -3.21 -22.49
N GLN A 12 12.09 -3.50 -21.40
CA GLN A 12 11.51 -4.01 -20.16
C GLN A 12 10.28 -3.17 -19.84
N GLY A 13 9.12 -3.82 -19.93
CA GLY A 13 7.83 -3.19 -19.80
C GLY A 13 7.79 -2.40 -18.50
N ARG A 14 7.86 -1.08 -18.63
CA ARG A 14 7.77 -0.11 -17.55
C ARG A 14 6.40 -0.32 -16.90
N ARG A 15 6.32 -1.16 -15.85
CA ARG A 15 5.12 -1.30 -15.02
C ARG A 15 4.89 0.02 -14.29
N LEU A 16 4.25 0.95 -14.97
CA LEU A 16 3.81 2.20 -14.39
C LEU A 16 2.61 1.92 -13.48
N ASN A 17 2.93 1.81 -12.20
CA ASN A 17 2.31 2.61 -11.14
C ASN A 17 0.84 2.34 -10.79
N LYS A 18 0.62 1.30 -9.99
CA LYS A 18 -0.41 1.17 -8.92
C LYS A 18 0.16 0.45 -7.67
N PRO A 19 1.02 -0.58 -7.77
CA PRO A 19 1.64 -1.23 -6.60
C PRO A 19 2.66 -0.33 -5.88
N ARG A 20 3.38 0.49 -6.66
CA ARG A 20 4.55 1.24 -6.18
C ARG A 20 4.27 2.15 -4.98
N ILE A 21 3.12 2.82 -4.93
CA ILE A 21 2.81 3.69 -3.79
C ILE A 21 2.52 2.88 -2.52
N HIS A 22 1.96 1.67 -2.64
CA HIS A 22 1.75 0.79 -1.49
C HIS A 22 3.08 0.23 -0.98
N ASP A 23 3.97 -0.13 -1.88
CA ASP A 23 5.29 -0.63 -1.50
C ASP A 23 6.10 0.47 -0.79
N ALA A 24 5.99 1.72 -1.27
CA ALA A 24 6.54 2.89 -0.61
C ALA A 24 5.92 3.12 0.79
N LEU A 25 4.60 2.99 0.92
CA LEU A 25 3.90 3.11 2.21
C LEU A 25 4.30 2.00 3.19
N ARG A 26 4.41 0.74 2.73
CA ARG A 26 4.90 -0.38 3.55
C ARG A 26 6.34 -0.17 4.00
N ALA A 27 7.21 0.30 3.11
CA ALA A 27 8.59 0.61 3.46
C ALA A 27 8.68 1.75 4.48
N ALA A 28 7.87 2.80 4.32
CA ALA A 28 7.81 3.91 5.28
C ALA A 28 7.34 3.41 6.65
N LEU A 29 6.26 2.62 6.70
CA LEU A 29 5.75 2.04 7.94
C LEU A 29 6.77 1.12 8.61
N ALA A 30 7.47 0.29 7.83
CA ALA A 30 8.47 -0.63 8.36
C ALA A 30 9.74 0.09 8.88
N LEU A 31 9.99 1.33 8.44
CA LEU A 31 11.08 2.18 8.92
C LEU A 31 10.64 3.18 9.99
N ALA A 32 9.33 3.26 10.30
CA ALA A 32 8.78 4.12 11.34
C ALA A 32 9.44 3.95 12.73
N PRO A 33 9.79 2.73 13.21
CA PRO A 33 10.40 2.57 14.52
C PRO A 33 11.90 2.95 14.56
N ALA A 34 12.50 3.41 13.46
CA ALA A 34 13.91 3.83 13.44
C ALA A 34 14.09 5.14 14.24
N PRO A 35 14.81 5.12 15.39
CA PRO A 35 14.88 6.28 16.30
C PRO A 35 15.54 7.50 15.65
N ASN A 36 16.54 7.25 14.79
CA ASN A 36 17.26 8.29 14.08
C ASN A 36 16.66 8.60 12.70
N GLY A 37 15.52 8.00 12.33
CA GLY A 37 14.97 8.08 10.99
C GLY A 37 15.81 7.34 9.95
N PHE A 38 15.47 7.52 8.68
CA PHE A 38 16.06 6.79 7.56
C PHE A 38 16.38 7.68 6.37
N THR A 39 17.37 7.29 5.59
CA THR A 39 17.81 7.96 4.37
C THR A 39 17.03 7.45 3.15
N VAL A 40 17.15 8.17 2.03
CA VAL A 40 16.58 7.73 0.75
C VAL A 40 17.12 6.37 0.32
N ALA A 41 18.41 6.08 0.59
CA ALA A 41 19.04 4.81 0.24
C ALA A 41 18.50 3.65 1.08
N GLU A 42 18.37 3.84 2.40
CA GLU A 42 17.75 2.85 3.30
C GLU A 42 16.29 2.59 2.92
N PHE A 43 15.56 3.64 2.51
CA PHE A 43 14.20 3.49 2.00
C PHE A 43 14.14 2.66 0.71
N ALA A 44 15.01 2.93 -0.27
CA ALA A 44 15.10 2.15 -1.50
C ALA A 44 15.44 0.68 -1.21
N ALA A 45 16.43 0.44 -0.35
CA ALA A 45 16.80 -0.91 0.08
C ALA A 45 15.65 -1.62 0.79
N LYS A 46 14.85 -0.91 1.59
CA LYS A 46 13.67 -1.49 2.23
C LYS A 46 12.59 -1.86 1.21
N VAL A 47 12.32 -1.02 0.21
CA VAL A 47 11.39 -1.35 -0.88
C VAL A 47 11.88 -2.59 -1.65
N HIS A 48 13.18 -2.69 -1.94
CA HIS A 48 13.76 -3.89 -2.55
C HIS A 48 13.54 -5.13 -1.70
N GLY A 49 13.83 -5.05 -0.40
CA GLY A 49 13.66 -6.17 0.51
C GLY A 49 12.21 -6.64 0.64
N LEU A 50 11.24 -5.73 0.55
CA LEU A 50 9.81 -6.06 0.65
C LEU A 50 9.20 -6.57 -0.67
N THR A 51 9.71 -6.13 -1.83
CA THR A 51 9.09 -6.42 -3.14
C THR A 51 9.90 -7.37 -4.01
N GLY A 52 11.18 -7.59 -3.69
CA GLY A 52 12.14 -8.27 -4.55
C GLY A 52 12.54 -7.49 -5.82
N CYS A 53 11.95 -6.32 -6.07
CA CYS A 53 12.14 -5.56 -7.30
C CYS A 53 13.37 -4.66 -7.23
N ARG A 54 14.47 -5.06 -7.88
CA ARG A 54 15.74 -4.30 -7.90
C ARG A 54 15.73 -3.09 -8.83
N ASP A 55 14.76 -3.01 -9.75
CA ASP A 55 14.61 -1.89 -10.69
C ASP A 55 14.10 -0.60 -10.01
N TYR A 56 13.70 -0.69 -8.73
CA TYR A 56 13.29 0.47 -7.96
C TYR A 56 14.49 1.36 -7.62
N THR A 57 14.62 2.52 -8.26
CA THR A 57 15.85 3.31 -8.13
C THR A 57 15.83 4.28 -6.95
N VAL A 58 17.01 4.73 -6.51
CA VAL A 58 17.16 5.78 -5.49
C VAL A 58 16.45 7.08 -5.90
N ARG A 59 16.41 7.40 -7.20
CA ARG A 59 15.66 8.55 -7.73
C ARG A 59 14.15 8.37 -7.57
N GLN A 60 13.66 7.14 -7.77
CA GLN A 60 12.26 6.80 -7.52
C GLN A 60 11.90 6.90 -6.03
N ALA A 61 12.78 6.42 -5.15
CA ALA A 61 12.67 6.57 -3.69
C ALA A 61 12.59 8.04 -3.26
N ALA A 62 13.51 8.89 -3.74
CA ALA A 62 13.51 10.32 -3.43
C ALA A 62 12.19 11.00 -3.84
N TYR A 63 11.69 10.64 -5.03
CA TYR A 63 10.44 11.18 -5.55
C TYR A 63 9.22 10.72 -4.75
N ASP A 64 9.17 9.46 -4.35
CA ASP A 64 8.08 8.91 -3.53
C ASP A 64 8.09 9.52 -2.13
N LEU A 65 9.27 9.70 -1.50
CA LEU A 65 9.40 10.39 -0.22
C LEU A 65 8.98 11.86 -0.30
N ARG A 66 9.28 12.54 -1.42
CA ARG A 66 8.77 13.91 -1.65
C ARG A 66 7.25 13.93 -1.72
N LYS A 67 6.62 12.94 -2.37
CA LYS A 67 5.17 12.80 -2.41
C LYS A 67 4.57 12.51 -1.04
N LEU A 68 5.16 11.58 -0.28
CA LEU A 68 4.70 11.26 1.07
C LEU A 68 4.83 12.47 2.00
N ARG A 69 5.90 13.26 1.85
CA ARG A 69 6.09 14.49 2.62
C ARG A 69 5.04 15.54 2.30
N ALA A 70 4.70 15.73 1.03
CA ALA A 70 3.62 16.64 0.62
C ALA A 70 2.26 16.22 1.23
N LYS A 71 2.10 14.95 1.60
CA LYS A 71 0.92 14.40 2.27
C LYS A 71 1.06 14.30 3.79
N GLN A 72 2.12 14.88 4.37
CA GLN A 72 2.43 14.80 5.81
C GLN A 72 2.60 13.36 6.35
N LEU A 73 2.83 12.38 5.47
CA LEU A 73 3.02 10.99 5.85
C LEU A 73 4.47 10.68 6.26
N VAL A 74 5.40 11.56 5.90
CA VAL A 74 6.79 11.56 6.37
C VAL A 74 7.24 12.99 6.59
N VAL A 75 8.20 13.20 7.49
CA VAL A 75 8.81 14.50 7.75
C VAL A 75 10.32 14.43 7.51
N LEU A 76 10.89 15.53 7.05
CA LEU A 76 12.33 15.73 6.96
C LEU A 76 12.69 16.92 7.85
N PRO A 77 13.21 16.71 9.06
CA PRO A 77 13.59 17.79 9.97
C PRO A 77 14.59 18.75 9.32
N ALA A 78 14.48 20.04 9.64
CA ALA A 78 15.43 21.04 9.16
C ALA A 78 16.85 20.64 9.58
N ARG A 79 17.82 20.75 8.65
CA ARG A 79 19.23 20.36 8.82
C ARG A 79 19.52 18.84 8.90
N SER A 80 18.52 17.98 8.69
CA SER A 80 18.72 16.52 8.61
C SER A 80 18.58 16.01 7.17
N ARG A 81 19.31 14.93 6.85
CA ARG A 81 19.10 14.12 5.62
C ARG A 81 18.28 12.86 5.89
N ARG A 82 17.73 12.72 7.10
CA ARG A 82 16.97 11.54 7.55
C ARG A 82 15.49 11.87 7.70
N TYR A 83 14.67 11.06 7.04
CA TYR A 83 13.22 11.10 7.12
C TYR A 83 12.73 10.38 8.36
N HIS A 84 11.65 10.89 8.94
CA HIS A 84 10.93 10.24 10.03
C HIS A 84 9.46 10.03 9.63
N VAL A 85 8.83 9.03 10.23
CA VAL A 85 7.39 8.82 10.14
C VAL A 85 6.78 9.22 11.49
N PRO A 86 6.05 10.35 11.58
CA PRO A 86 5.33 10.70 12.80
C PRO A 86 4.36 9.60 13.23
N SER A 87 4.10 9.46 14.53
CA SER A 87 3.22 8.40 15.06
C SER A 87 1.81 8.43 14.46
N LEU A 88 1.25 9.62 14.25
CA LEU A 88 -0.04 9.79 13.56
C LEU A 88 0.04 9.28 12.11
N ALA A 89 1.06 9.68 11.36
CA ALA A 89 1.27 9.23 9.99
C ALA A 89 1.46 7.70 9.92
N ALA A 90 2.19 7.10 10.86
CA ALA A 90 2.36 5.64 10.92
C ALA A 90 1.00 4.94 11.10
N ARG A 91 0.13 5.44 11.98
CA ARG A 91 -1.23 4.91 12.15
C ARG A 91 -2.07 5.07 10.88
N THR A 92 -2.02 6.23 10.23
CA THR A 92 -2.73 6.47 8.96
C THR A 92 -2.26 5.51 7.87
N ILE A 93 -0.93 5.33 7.73
CA ILE A 93 -0.36 4.40 6.75
C ILE A 93 -0.79 2.96 7.05
N ALA A 94 -0.73 2.54 8.32
CA ALA A 94 -1.17 1.21 8.74
C ALA A 94 -2.65 0.98 8.43
N ALA A 95 -3.51 1.95 8.72
CA ALA A 95 -4.94 1.89 8.41
C ALA A 95 -5.21 1.78 6.90
N LEU A 96 -4.54 2.60 6.07
CA LEU A 96 -4.67 2.53 4.62
C LEU A 96 -4.24 1.17 4.05
N LEU A 97 -3.14 0.62 4.56
CA LEU A 97 -2.65 -0.70 4.16
C LEU A 97 -3.60 -1.81 4.61
N ALA A 98 -4.08 -1.76 5.86
CA ALA A 98 -5.05 -2.72 6.39
C ALA A 98 -6.37 -2.69 5.61
N LEU A 99 -6.92 -1.51 5.33
CA LEU A 99 -8.13 -1.36 4.52
C LEU A 99 -7.93 -1.96 3.13
N ARG A 100 -6.78 -1.70 2.50
CA ARG A 100 -6.50 -2.27 1.18
C ARG A 100 -6.35 -3.78 1.22
N ASP A 101 -5.55 -4.30 2.15
CA ASP A 101 -5.15 -5.71 2.17
C ASP A 101 -6.23 -6.62 2.73
N GLN A 102 -6.97 -6.15 3.73
CA GLN A 102 -7.96 -6.95 4.46
C GLN A 102 -9.40 -6.71 3.99
N VAL A 103 -9.69 -5.58 3.33
CA VAL A 103 -11.06 -5.25 2.90
C VAL A 103 -11.16 -5.16 1.38
N ILE A 104 -10.42 -4.25 0.75
CA ILE A 104 -10.60 -3.99 -0.69
C ILE A 104 -10.11 -5.16 -1.55
N ALA A 105 -8.91 -5.69 -1.27
CA ALA A 105 -8.35 -6.78 -2.06
C ALA A 105 -9.20 -8.07 -2.01
N PRO A 106 -9.68 -8.53 -0.84
CA PRO A 106 -10.60 -9.67 -0.75
C PRO A 106 -11.92 -9.44 -1.48
N ILE A 107 -12.54 -8.26 -1.35
CA ILE A 107 -13.77 -7.92 -2.07
C ILE A 107 -13.55 -8.00 -3.58
N LEU A 108 -12.49 -7.36 -4.09
CA LEU A 108 -12.18 -7.39 -5.52
C LEU A 108 -11.81 -8.78 -6.03
N ALA A 109 -11.14 -9.60 -5.21
CA ALA A 109 -10.85 -10.99 -5.53
C ALA A 109 -12.13 -11.84 -5.59
N GLY A 110 -13.08 -11.58 -4.69
CA GLY A 110 -14.43 -12.18 -4.71
C GLY A 110 -15.29 -11.73 -5.90
N ILE A 111 -15.05 -10.54 -6.46
CA ILE A 111 -15.71 -10.08 -7.70
C ILE A 111 -15.09 -10.72 -8.95
N ARG A 112 -13.76 -10.88 -9.00
CA ARG A 112 -13.05 -11.49 -10.15
C ARG A 112 -13.11 -13.02 -10.16
N SER A 113 -13.38 -13.62 -9.00
CA SER A 113 -13.64 -15.05 -8.85
C SER A 113 -15.13 -15.22 -8.58
N PRO A 114 -15.99 -15.48 -9.57
CA PRO A 114 -17.32 -15.99 -9.30
C PRO A 114 -17.18 -17.44 -8.82
N ARG A 115 -16.77 -17.59 -7.57
CA ARG A 115 -17.31 -18.65 -6.72
C ARG A 115 -18.06 -17.91 -5.61
N MET A 116 -19.00 -17.04 -5.96
CA MET A 116 -20.40 -17.41 -6.15
C MET A 116 -20.62 -18.69 -6.98
N GLY A 117 -20.56 -19.84 -6.30
CA GLY A 117 -21.59 -20.83 -6.57
C GLY A 117 -22.97 -20.20 -6.33
N ARG A 118 -24.02 -20.84 -6.86
CA ARG A 118 -25.44 -20.48 -6.70
C ARG A 118 -25.69 -19.79 -5.35
N LYS A 119 -26.28 -18.58 -5.37
CA LYS A 119 -26.77 -17.88 -4.17
C LYS A 119 -27.51 -18.94 -3.33
N PRO A 120 -26.99 -19.36 -2.17
CA PRO A 120 -27.63 -20.46 -1.47
C PRO A 120 -28.99 -19.96 -1.02
N ALA A 121 -30.04 -20.73 -1.28
CA ALA A 121 -31.39 -20.44 -0.77
C ALA A 121 -31.39 -20.31 0.76
N HIS A 122 -30.34 -20.84 1.41
CA HIS A 122 -30.07 -20.72 2.82
C HIS A 122 -28.76 -19.99 3.07
N TRP A 123 -28.85 -18.83 3.73
CA TRP A 123 -27.68 -18.15 4.28
C TRP A 123 -26.99 -19.06 5.29
N THR A 124 -25.71 -19.34 5.07
CA THR A 124 -24.95 -20.12 6.04
C THR A 124 -24.57 -19.23 7.23
N ARG A 125 -24.28 -19.85 8.36
CA ARG A 125 -23.80 -19.14 9.55
C ARG A 125 -22.54 -18.32 9.25
N VAL A 126 -21.65 -18.84 8.40
CA VAL A 126 -20.40 -18.17 7.99
C VAL A 126 -20.68 -16.88 7.20
N ASP A 127 -21.68 -16.87 6.32
CA ASP A 127 -22.06 -15.66 5.56
C ASP A 127 -22.59 -14.56 6.48
N ARG A 128 -23.32 -14.95 7.53
CA ARG A 128 -23.83 -14.02 8.54
C ARG A 128 -22.71 -13.50 9.45
N ASP A 129 -21.77 -14.36 9.79
CA ASP A 129 -20.58 -13.97 10.55
C ASP A 129 -19.71 -13.00 9.73
N TYR A 130 -19.61 -13.20 8.41
CA TYR A 130 -18.91 -12.28 7.49
C TYR A 130 -19.58 -10.91 7.42
N GLU A 131 -20.89 -10.86 7.24
CA GLU A 131 -21.64 -9.59 7.20
C GLU A 131 -21.56 -8.86 8.55
N ARG A 132 -21.56 -9.61 9.66
CA ARG A 132 -21.41 -9.05 11.01
C ARG A 132 -20.03 -8.42 11.22
N ILE A 133 -18.96 -9.12 10.84
CA ILE A 133 -17.60 -8.58 10.90
C ILE A 133 -17.50 -7.29 10.07
N ARG A 134 -18.14 -7.25 8.89
CA ARG A 134 -18.15 -6.07 8.03
C ARG A 134 -18.85 -4.87 8.69
N ILE A 135 -19.98 -5.10 9.35
CA ILE A 135 -20.73 -4.06 10.07
C ILE A 135 -19.95 -3.60 11.32
N ASP A 136 -19.42 -4.52 12.11
CA ASP A 136 -18.68 -4.20 13.33
C ASP A 136 -17.37 -3.44 13.05
N MET A 137 -16.70 -3.75 11.93
CA MET A 137 -15.54 -2.99 11.47
C MET A 137 -15.88 -1.58 11.03
N HIS A 138 -17.07 -1.37 10.45
CA HIS A 138 -17.56 -0.02 10.14
C HIS A 138 -17.77 0.78 11.42
N THR A 139 -18.43 0.19 12.42
CA THR A 139 -18.63 0.83 13.73
C THR A 139 -17.30 1.16 14.41
N LEU A 140 -16.32 0.25 14.37
CA LEU A 140 -15.00 0.48 14.94
C LEU A 140 -14.24 1.63 14.25
N PHE A 141 -14.41 1.81 12.94
CA PHE A 141 -13.82 2.94 12.23
C PHE A 141 -14.48 4.29 12.58
N ASN A 142 -15.78 4.28 12.90
CA ASN A 142 -16.50 5.44 13.42
C ASN A 142 -16.00 5.81 14.82
N ASP A 143 -15.86 4.82 15.69
CA ASP A 143 -15.42 5.01 17.09
C ASP A 143 -13.96 5.46 17.19
N LEU A 144 -13.11 5.04 16.26
CA LEU A 144 -11.71 5.49 16.15
C LEU A 144 -11.56 6.91 15.57
N ALA A 145 -12.68 7.62 15.30
CA ALA A 145 -12.73 8.93 14.67
C ALA A 145 -11.97 8.98 13.32
N ILE A 146 -12.02 7.87 12.57
CA ILE A 146 -11.44 7.75 11.23
C ILE A 146 -12.49 8.12 10.15
N GLU A 147 -13.77 8.22 10.52
CA GLU A 147 -14.77 8.93 9.72
C GLU A 147 -14.60 10.45 9.87
N ILE A 148 -14.34 11.11 8.76
CA ILE A 148 -14.41 12.57 8.66
C ILE A 148 -15.91 12.91 8.65
N PRO A 149 -16.44 13.71 9.60
CA PRO A 149 -17.76 14.28 9.40
C PRO A 149 -17.65 15.17 8.17
N LEU A 150 -18.40 14.83 7.12
CA LEU A 150 -18.66 15.78 6.05
C LEU A 150 -19.36 16.96 6.71
N ALA A 151 -18.59 18.00 7.00
CA ALA A 151 -19.09 19.26 7.51
C ALA A 151 -20.17 19.77 6.55
N ALA A 152 -21.29 20.17 7.15
CA ALA A 152 -22.49 20.72 6.52
C ALA A 152 -22.20 21.95 5.65
#